data_AF-A0AAJ6AAU9-F1
#
_entry.id   AF-A0AAJ6AAU9-F1
#
_cell.length_a   1.000
_cell.length_b   1.000
_cell.length_c   1.000
_cell.angle_alpha   90.00
_cell.angle_beta   90.00
_cell.angle_gamma   90.00
#
_symmetry.space_group_name_H-M   'P 1'
#
loop_
_entity.id
_entity.type
_entity.pdbx_description
1 polymer ?
#
loop_
_entity_poly.entity_id
_entity_poly.type
_entity_poly.pdbx_seq_one_letter_code
_entity_poly.pdbx_strand_id
1 'polypeptide(L)' 'MARNELSKSAMKIADLIRQKASETKDAQAAEYVGVDASTICRFKAEHLDKFCAYLDFFRIGSIRERFKSFDKQ' A
#
# COMPACT_ATOMS: atom_id res chain seq x y z
N MET A 1 2.91 14.72 -6.02
CA MET A 1 4.10 13.89 -5.81
C MET A 1 4.17 12.90 -6.95
N ALA A 2 5.08 13.15 -7.86
CA ALA A 2 5.34 12.24 -8.97
C ALA A 2 6.19 11.05 -8.47
N ARG A 3 6.08 9.90 -9.14
CA ARG A 3 6.74 8.65 -8.71
C ARG A 3 8.27 8.77 -8.60
N ASN A 4 8.88 9.67 -9.38
CA ASN A 4 10.31 9.99 -9.34
C ASN A 4 10.73 10.78 -8.07
N GLU A 5 9.79 11.30 -7.30
CA GLU A 5 10.04 12.02 -6.04
C GLU A 5 9.99 11.08 -4.81
N LEU A 6 9.63 9.81 -5.00
CA LEU A 6 9.59 8.82 -3.93
C LEU A 6 10.99 8.35 -3.53
N SER A 7 11.17 8.01 -2.26
CA SER A 7 12.34 7.25 -1.84
C SER A 7 12.33 5.85 -2.46
N LYS A 8 13.51 5.21 -2.58
CA LYS A 8 13.62 3.83 -3.10
C LYS A 8 12.79 2.82 -2.29
N SER A 9 12.62 3.04 -0.99
CA SER A 9 11.79 2.22 -0.12
C SER A 9 10.31 2.45 -0.36
N ALA A 10 9.86 3.72 -0.44
CA ALA A 10 8.47 4.05 -0.77
C ALA A 10 8.03 3.48 -2.13
N MET A 11 8.90 3.54 -3.15
CA MET A 11 8.63 2.92 -4.44
C MET A 11 8.42 1.40 -4.33
N LYS A 12 9.30 0.70 -3.58
CA LYS A 12 9.18 -0.76 -3.38
C LYS A 12 7.88 -1.14 -2.69
N ILE A 13 7.45 -0.36 -1.70
CA ILE A 13 6.18 -0.59 -0.99
C ILE A 13 5.00 -0.39 -1.94
N ALA A 14 5.01 0.69 -2.72
CA ALA A 14 3.96 0.97 -3.69
C ALA A 14 3.87 -0.13 -4.76
N ASP A 15 5.00 -0.64 -5.24
CA ASP A 15 5.05 -1.73 -6.22
C ASP A 15 4.55 -3.05 -5.63
N LEU A 16 4.91 -3.37 -4.38
CA LEU A 16 4.39 -4.56 -3.68
C LEU A 16 2.87 -4.49 -3.49
N ILE A 17 2.33 -3.31 -3.12
CA ILE A 17 0.88 -3.11 -2.98
C ILE A 17 0.21 -3.26 -4.34
N ARG A 18 0.76 -2.68 -5.42
CA ARG A 18 0.21 -2.83 -6.78
C ARG A 18 0.22 -4.29 -7.25
N GLN A 19 1.29 -5.03 -6.97
CA GLN A 19 1.37 -6.45 -7.28
C GLN A 19 0.28 -7.24 -6.55
N LYS A 20 0.15 -7.04 -5.23
CA LYS A 20 -0.89 -7.71 -4.41
C LYS A 20 -2.31 -7.31 -4.80
N ALA A 21 -2.51 -6.03 -5.15
CA ALA A 21 -3.78 -5.52 -5.64
C ALA A 21 -4.11 -6.00 -7.06
N SER A 22 -3.15 -6.48 -7.84
CA SER A 22 -3.42 -7.16 -9.11
C SER A 22 -3.88 -8.61 -8.93
N GLU A 23 -3.43 -9.24 -7.83
CA GLU A 23 -3.84 -10.60 -7.44
C GLU A 23 -5.20 -10.63 -6.74
N THR A 24 -5.69 -9.48 -6.24
CA THR A 24 -6.91 -9.35 -5.44
C THR A 24 -7.95 -8.51 -6.18
N LYS A 25 -9.22 -8.91 -6.21
CA LYS A 25 -10.26 -8.07 -6.81
C LYS A 25 -10.50 -6.84 -5.93
N ASP A 26 -10.53 -5.65 -6.53
CA ASP A 26 -10.82 -4.39 -5.81
C ASP A 26 -12.12 -4.46 -5.01
N ALA A 27 -13.12 -5.19 -5.50
CA ALA A 27 -14.37 -5.43 -4.79
C ALA A 27 -14.18 -6.16 -3.45
N GLN A 28 -13.28 -7.15 -3.39
CA GLN A 28 -13.01 -7.89 -2.15
C GLN A 28 -12.27 -7.01 -1.13
N ALA A 29 -11.31 -6.21 -1.60
CA ALA A 29 -10.62 -5.25 -0.75
C ALA A 29 -11.59 -4.16 -0.24
N ALA A 30 -12.50 -3.70 -1.10
CA ALA A 30 -13.50 -2.70 -0.75
C ALA A 30 -14.49 -3.23 0.29
N GLU A 31 -14.97 -4.46 0.14
CA GLU A 31 -15.83 -5.15 1.11
C GLU A 31 -15.15 -5.27 2.48
N TYR A 32 -13.89 -5.73 2.50
CA TYR A 32 -13.14 -5.89 3.75
C TYR A 32 -12.91 -4.56 4.48
N VAL A 33 -12.63 -3.49 3.73
CA VAL A 33 -12.38 -2.15 4.29
C VAL A 33 -13.68 -1.41 4.62
N GLY A 34 -14.83 -1.85 4.08
CA GLY A 34 -16.13 -1.20 4.27
C GLY A 34 -16.30 0.06 3.41
N VAL A 35 -15.74 0.08 2.20
CA VAL A 35 -15.86 1.19 1.23
C VAL A 35 -16.37 0.70 -0.11
N ASP A 36 -16.77 1.63 -0.98
CA ASP A 36 -17.11 1.30 -2.36
C ASP A 36 -15.86 0.93 -3.19
N ALA A 37 -16.01 0.02 -4.16
CA ALA A 37 -14.91 -0.41 -5.03
C ALA A 37 -14.29 0.75 -5.83
N SER A 38 -15.08 1.77 -6.21
CA SER A 38 -14.55 2.96 -6.87
C SER A 38 -13.62 3.78 -5.96
N THR A 39 -13.81 3.73 -4.65
CA THR A 39 -12.91 4.37 -3.67
C THR A 39 -11.53 3.72 -3.69
N ILE A 40 -11.47 2.39 -3.73
CA ILE A 40 -10.20 1.65 -3.84
C ILE A 40 -9.51 1.95 -5.18
N CYS A 41 -10.28 1.97 -6.27
CA CYS A 41 -9.76 2.31 -7.61
C CYS A 41 -9.13 3.71 -7.64
N ARG A 42 -9.86 4.74 -7.15
CA ARG A 42 -9.35 6.12 -7.04
C ARG A 42 -8.13 6.22 -6.12
N PHE A 43 -8.16 5.53 -4.97
CA PHE A 43 -7.03 5.52 -4.05
C PHE A 43 -5.74 5.03 -4.71
N LYS A 44 -5.80 3.92 -5.45
CA LYS A 44 -4.64 3.37 -6.17
C LYS A 44 -4.07 4.32 -7.22
N ALA A 45 -4.94 5.05 -7.91
CA ALA A 45 -4.54 5.98 -8.96
C ALA A 45 -3.95 7.28 -8.41
N GLU A 46 -4.54 7.86 -7.36
CA GLU A 46 -4.26 9.24 -6.95
C GLU A 46 -3.47 9.38 -5.64
N HIS A 47 -3.56 8.37 -4.77
CA HIS A 47 -3.12 8.47 -3.38
C HIS A 47 -2.10 7.43 -2.96
N LEU A 48 -2.05 6.26 -3.62
CA LEU A 48 -1.17 5.15 -3.21
C LEU A 48 0.30 5.57 -3.09
N ASP A 49 0.84 6.29 -4.07
CA ASP A 49 2.24 6.73 -4.03
C ASP A 49 2.51 7.71 -2.86
N LYS A 50 1.60 8.66 -2.63
CA LYS A 50 1.68 9.62 -1.50
C LYS A 50 1.56 8.90 -0.16
N PHE A 51 0.66 7.91 -0.07
CA PHE A 51 0.48 7.09 1.11
C PHE A 51 1.72 6.24 1.40
N CYS A 52 2.37 5.68 0.38
CA CYS A 52 3.62 4.95 0.55
C CYS A 52 4.76 5.88 1.02
N ALA A 53 4.84 7.11 0.49
CA ALA A 53 5.77 8.12 0.98
C ALA A 53 5.52 8.46 2.45
N TYR A 54 4.25 8.60 2.84
CA TYR A 54 3.85 8.85 4.22
C TYR A 54 4.26 7.69 5.15
N LEU A 55 4.01 6.44 4.76
CA LEU A 55 4.44 5.26 5.52
C LEU A 55 5.96 5.16 5.64
N ASP A 56 6.69 5.53 4.59
CA ASP A 56 8.15 5.56 4.58
C ASP A 56 8.72 6.66 5.50
N PHE A 57 8.08 7.83 5.52
CA PHE A 57 8.42 8.93 6.43
C PHE A 57 8.38 8.49 7.90
N PHE A 58 7.35 7.74 8.30
CA PHE A 58 7.26 7.18 9.65
C PHE A 58 8.11 5.92 9.86
N ARG A 59 8.88 5.47 8.85
CA ARG A 59 9.62 4.20 8.81
C ARG A 59 8.75 2.97 9.09
N ILE A 60 7.43 3.10 8.90
CA ILE A 60 6.43 2.02 9.01
C ILE A 60 6.56 1.08 7.80
N GLY A 61 7.08 1.59 6.67
CA GLY A 61 7.38 0.82 5.47
C GLY A 61 8.39 -0.34 5.66
N SER A 62 9.20 -0.32 6.71
CA SER A 62 10.18 -1.37 7.04
C SER A 62 9.63 -2.45 7.98
N ILE A 63 8.34 -2.43 8.34
CA ILE A 63 7.70 -3.43 9.22
C ILE A 63 7.55 -4.81 8.52
N ARG A 64 8.20 -5.05 7.38
CA ARG A 64 8.36 -6.42 6.87
C ARG A 64 9.08 -7.33 7.87
N GLU A 65 9.96 -6.77 8.70
CA GLU A 65 10.66 -7.50 9.77
C GLU A 65 9.84 -7.61 11.07
N ARG A 66 8.92 -6.67 11.36
CA ARG A 66 8.08 -6.69 12.58
C ARG A 66 6.79 -7.49 12.41
N PHE A 67 6.20 -7.56 11.21
CA PHE A 67 5.02 -8.40 10.96
C PHE A 67 5.33 -9.90 10.96
N LYS A 68 6.55 -10.31 10.58
CA LYS A 68 7.01 -11.70 10.74
C LYS A 68 7.07 -12.18 12.19
N SER A 69 7.18 -11.26 13.16
CA SER A 69 7.16 -11.59 14.59
C SER A 69 5.76 -11.64 15.20
N PHE A 70 4.73 -11.12 14.51
CA PHE A 70 3.34 -11.16 15.01
C PHE A 70 2.57 -12.41 14.58
N ASP A 71 3.06 -13.15 13.58
CA ASP A 71 2.49 -14.44 13.14
C ASP A 71 3.03 -15.64 13.95
N LYS A 72 3.75 -15.38 15.04
CA LYS A 72 4.42 -16.41 15.88
C LYS A 72 4.02 -16.40 17.36
N GLN A 73 2.91 -15.75 17.72
CA GLN A 73 2.35 -15.80 19.07
C GLN A 73 0.90 -16.28 19.05
#